data_AF-A0A2S8HQG0-F1
#
_entry.id   AF-A0A2S8HQG0-F1
#
_cell.length_a   1.000
_cell.length_b   1.000
_cell.length_c   1.000
_cell.angle_alpha   90.00
_cell.angle_beta   90.00
_cell.angle_gamma   90.00
#
_symmetry.space_group_name_H-M   'P 1'
#
loop_
_entity.id
_entity.type
_entity.pdbx_description
1 polymer ?
#
loop_
_entity_poly.entity_id
_entity_poly.type
_entity_poly.pdbx_seq_one_letter_code
_entity_poly.pdbx_strand_id
1 'polypeptide(L)'
;MKYLIIVFLLAIAYPYWGDRLRILSSSHRLLILRKLGFDHFDFPRWHSMLAVISASLSPVYVAVIRHLEFKGLAWIPPATAVCSMLLFYPVYIAVLRWWMRRGERYDGRGSLFNLLISSQLVLTAFYIAADATFGLFPVFYSIPYSLYAILVTGNALSGAIPKATLGYSIAGVVIATILSTLVVFNFQILMLVAEYFALLQPVVAPS
;
A
#
# COMPACT_ATOMS: atom_id res chain seq x y z
N MET A 1 -2.27 -16.97 17.48
CA MET A 1 -3.64 -17.06 16.91
C MET A 1 -4.67 -16.13 17.56
N LYS A 2 -4.83 -16.12 18.89
CA LYS A 2 -5.88 -15.32 19.58
C LYS A 2 -5.84 -13.81 19.30
N TYR A 3 -4.65 -13.21 19.14
CA TYR A 3 -4.52 -11.76 18.94
C TYR A 3 -4.83 -11.28 17.52
N LEU A 4 -4.59 -12.11 16.49
CA LEU A 4 -5.02 -11.83 15.11
C LEU A 4 -6.53 -11.96 14.96
N ILE A 5 -7.12 -12.95 15.63
CA ILE A 5 -8.57 -13.06 15.73
C ILE A 5 -9.11 -11.83 16.48
N ILE A 6 -8.44 -11.26 17.48
CA ILE A 6 -8.90 -10.02 18.14
C ILE A 6 -8.79 -8.79 17.24
N VAL A 7 -7.70 -8.61 16.48
CA VAL A 7 -7.58 -7.48 15.53
C VAL A 7 -8.57 -7.62 14.36
N PHE A 8 -8.77 -8.84 13.87
CA PHE A 8 -9.72 -9.18 12.83
C PHE A 8 -11.18 -9.13 13.34
N LEU A 9 -11.44 -9.54 14.59
CA LEU A 9 -12.73 -9.40 15.27
C LEU A 9 -13.00 -7.95 15.68
N LEU A 10 -12.00 -7.11 15.92
CA LEU A 10 -12.18 -5.65 16.06
C LEU A 10 -12.52 -5.01 14.71
N ALA A 11 -11.98 -5.54 13.62
CA ALA A 11 -12.36 -5.16 12.25
C ALA A 11 -13.72 -5.72 11.80
N ILE A 12 -14.26 -6.76 12.45
CA ILE A 12 -15.56 -7.40 12.16
C ILE A 12 -16.66 -7.00 13.15
N ALA A 13 -16.35 -6.69 14.42
CA ALA A 13 -17.25 -6.06 15.41
C ALA A 13 -17.50 -4.56 15.12
N TYR A 14 -16.95 -4.10 14.00
CA TYR A 14 -17.04 -2.82 13.32
C TYR A 14 -18.44 -2.20 13.06
N PRO A 15 -19.57 -2.94 12.98
CA PRO A 15 -20.88 -2.32 12.71
C PRO A 15 -21.38 -1.36 13.79
N TYR A 16 -20.74 -1.28 14.96
CA TYR A 16 -21.19 -0.51 16.12
C TYR A 16 -20.49 0.85 16.33
N TRP A 17 -19.55 1.24 15.46
CA TRP A 17 -18.77 2.49 15.63
C TRP A 17 -18.94 3.38 14.39
N GLY A 18 -19.72 4.46 14.50
CA GLY A 18 -20.18 5.35 13.40
C GLY A 18 -19.09 6.08 12.58
N ASP A 19 -19.25 7.39 12.35
CA ASP A 19 -18.49 8.23 11.40
C ASP A 19 -16.93 8.22 11.51
N ARG A 20 -16.35 7.49 12.48
CA ARG A 20 -14.92 7.46 12.78
C ARG A 20 -14.08 6.56 11.86
N LEU A 21 -14.68 5.70 11.03
CA LEU A 21 -13.94 4.77 10.15
C LEU A 21 -14.34 4.87 8.67
N ARG A 22 -14.61 6.08 8.18
CA ARG A 22 -14.93 6.36 6.76
C ARG A 22 -13.94 5.73 5.77
N ILE A 23 -12.66 5.58 6.14
CA ILE A 23 -11.64 4.91 5.31
C ILE A 23 -11.99 3.46 4.99
N LEU A 24 -12.51 2.68 5.95
CA LEU A 24 -12.86 1.27 5.78
C LEU A 24 -14.17 1.12 4.99
N SER A 25 -15.17 1.95 5.27
CA SER A 25 -16.42 1.93 4.51
C SER A 25 -16.21 2.33 3.05
N SER A 26 -15.38 3.34 2.79
CA SER A 26 -14.95 3.73 1.44
C SER A 26 -14.16 2.60 0.79
N SER A 27 -13.19 1.99 1.49
CA SER A 27 -12.39 0.90 0.94
C SER A 27 -13.21 -0.31 0.52
N HIS A 28 -14.13 -0.78 1.36
CA HIS A 28 -15.01 -1.90 1.03
C HIS A 28 -15.91 -1.61 -0.18
N ARG A 29 -16.46 -0.40 -0.26
CA ARG A 29 -17.25 0.03 -1.43
C ARG A 29 -16.42 0.08 -2.70
N LEU A 30 -15.17 0.57 -2.62
CA LEU A 30 -14.25 0.59 -3.74
C LEU A 30 -13.83 -0.82 -4.19
N LEU A 31 -13.67 -1.75 -3.25
CA LEU A 31 -13.40 -3.16 -3.55
C LEU A 31 -14.46 -3.71 -4.51
N ILE A 32 -15.74 -3.51 -4.23
CA ILE A 32 -16.83 -3.94 -5.12
C ILE A 32 -17.07 -3.00 -6.32
N LEU A 33 -16.06 -2.19 -6.68
CA LEU A 33 -16.06 -1.26 -7.81
C LEU A 33 -17.16 -0.18 -7.76
N ARG A 34 -17.65 0.18 -6.58
CA ARG A 34 -18.58 1.31 -6.44
C ARG A 34 -17.84 2.63 -6.68
N LYS A 35 -18.39 3.48 -7.56
CA LYS A 35 -17.87 4.83 -7.79
C LYS A 35 -18.23 5.74 -6.61
N LEU A 36 -17.24 6.48 -6.10
CA LEU A 36 -17.38 7.41 -4.98
C LEU A 36 -16.75 8.76 -5.35
N GLY A 37 -17.41 9.86 -4.95
CA GLY A 37 -16.88 11.21 -5.07
C GLY A 37 -15.88 11.55 -3.95
N PHE A 38 -15.16 12.67 -4.09
CA PHE A 38 -14.13 13.08 -3.13
C PHE A 38 -14.61 13.28 -1.69
N ASP A 39 -15.90 13.57 -1.49
CA ASP A 39 -16.51 13.74 -0.16
C ASP A 39 -16.38 12.49 0.74
N HIS A 40 -16.21 11.32 0.12
CA HIS A 40 -16.03 10.04 0.83
C HIS A 40 -14.58 9.82 1.29
N PHE A 41 -13.64 10.64 0.81
CA PHE A 41 -12.22 10.60 1.16
C PHE A 41 -11.79 11.80 2.02
N ASP A 42 -12.76 12.61 2.45
CA ASP A 42 -12.55 13.74 3.35
C ASP A 42 -12.53 13.26 4.81
N PHE A 43 -11.43 12.60 5.16
CA PHE A 43 -11.12 12.17 6.51
C PHE A 43 -9.67 12.53 6.86
N PRO A 44 -9.31 12.60 8.16
CA PRO A 44 -7.97 13.01 8.57
C PRO A 44 -6.87 12.15 7.95
N ARG A 45 -5.83 12.78 7.38
CA ARG A 45 -4.72 12.11 6.67
C ARG A 45 -3.97 11.07 7.50
N TRP A 46 -3.95 11.25 8.83
CA TRP A 46 -3.27 10.31 9.73
C TRP A 46 -3.86 8.89 9.66
N HIS A 47 -5.16 8.72 9.33
CA HIS A 47 -5.74 7.39 9.10
C HIS A 47 -5.05 6.67 7.95
N SER A 48 -4.84 7.36 6.83
CA SER A 48 -4.13 6.80 5.67
C SER A 48 -2.65 6.59 5.95
N MET A 49 -2.00 7.47 6.72
CA MET A 49 -0.60 7.26 7.13
C MET A 49 -0.46 6.02 8.02
N LEU A 50 -1.34 5.82 9.00
CA LEU A 50 -1.34 4.62 9.84
C LEU A 50 -1.59 3.36 9.02
N ALA A 51 -2.49 3.41 8.04
CA ALA A 51 -2.73 2.29 7.12
C ALA A 51 -1.45 1.92 6.34
N VAL A 52 -0.74 2.90 5.78
CA VAL A 52 0.53 2.69 5.07
C VAL A 52 1.59 2.10 6.00
N ILE A 53 1.80 2.68 7.18
CA ILE A 53 2.80 2.21 8.15
C ILE A 53 2.47 0.77 8.58
N SER A 54 1.20 0.48 8.89
CA SER A 54 0.76 -0.85 9.30
C SER A 54 0.95 -1.89 8.20
N ALA A 55 0.60 -1.55 6.96
CA ALA A 55 0.84 -2.42 5.80
C ALA A 55 2.34 -2.67 5.56
N SER A 56 3.17 -1.65 5.76
CA SER A 56 4.63 -1.75 5.58
C SER A 56 5.30 -2.69 6.58
N LEU A 57 4.74 -2.81 7.78
CA LEU A 57 5.22 -3.72 8.84
C LEU A 57 4.69 -5.15 8.67
N SER A 58 3.85 -5.41 7.67
CA SER A 58 3.25 -6.74 7.44
C SER A 58 4.24 -7.90 7.27
N PRO A 59 5.41 -7.75 6.61
CA PRO A 59 6.38 -8.85 6.54
C PRO A 59 6.91 -9.26 7.92
N VAL A 60 7.05 -8.30 8.84
CA VAL A 60 7.45 -8.55 10.23
C VAL A 60 6.38 -9.36 10.94
N TYR A 61 5.11 -8.96 10.81
CA TYR A 61 4.00 -9.69 11.39
C TYR A 61 3.94 -11.12 10.86
N VAL A 62 4.05 -11.31 9.54
CA VAL A 62 4.03 -12.62 8.89
C VAL A 62 5.19 -13.50 9.38
N ALA A 63 6.40 -12.96 9.48
CA ALA A 63 7.55 -13.69 9.98
C ALA A 63 7.42 -14.10 11.46
N VAL A 64 6.90 -13.21 12.31
CA VAL A 64 6.58 -13.52 13.71
C VAL A 64 5.52 -14.61 13.81
N ILE A 65 4.45 -14.52 13.02
CA ILE A 65 3.38 -15.54 12.98
C ILE A 65 3.94 -16.91 12.59
N ARG A 66 4.91 -16.93 11.67
CA ARG A 66 5.52 -18.15 11.14
C ARG A 66 6.69 -18.66 11.98
N HIS A 67 6.98 -18.02 13.12
CA HIS A 67 8.11 -18.35 13.97
C HIS A 67 9.44 -18.39 13.20
N LEU A 68 9.61 -17.51 12.19
CA LEU A 68 10.85 -17.41 11.45
C LEU A 68 11.91 -16.77 12.35
N GLU A 69 13.07 -17.43 12.47
CA GLU A 69 14.18 -16.89 13.23
C GLU A 69 14.80 -15.68 12.53
N PHE A 70 14.82 -14.56 13.24
CA PHE A 70 15.49 -13.33 12.83
C PHE A 70 16.94 -13.37 13.36
N LYS A 71 17.92 -13.66 12.50
CA LYS A 71 19.36 -13.67 12.87
C LYS A 71 20.08 -12.43 12.34
N GLY A 72 21.03 -11.88 13.11
CA GLY A 72 21.93 -10.80 12.67
C GLY A 72 21.23 -9.48 12.38
N LEU A 73 21.44 -8.90 11.19
CA LEU A 73 20.86 -7.65 10.68
C LEU A 73 19.33 -7.72 10.41
N ALA A 74 18.61 -8.49 11.22
CA ALA A 74 17.19 -8.82 11.04
C ALA A 74 16.21 -7.63 11.03
N TRP A 75 16.66 -6.43 11.44
CA TRP A 75 15.88 -5.19 11.36
C TRP A 75 16.00 -4.49 10.00
N ILE A 76 16.98 -4.84 9.17
CA ILE A 76 17.17 -4.27 7.82
C ILE A 76 15.97 -4.58 6.92
N PRO A 77 15.44 -5.82 6.84
CA PRO A 77 14.28 -6.08 5.98
C PRO A 77 13.01 -5.32 6.40
N PRO A 78 12.62 -5.26 7.70
CA PRO A 78 11.54 -4.39 8.18
C PRO A 78 11.74 -2.90 7.86
N ALA A 79 12.93 -2.35 8.15
CA ALA A 79 13.22 -0.95 7.91
C ALA A 79 13.21 -0.63 6.41
N THR A 80 13.77 -1.51 5.58
CA THR A 80 13.77 -1.39 4.12
C THR A 80 12.35 -1.43 3.57
N ALA A 81 11.45 -2.27 4.11
CA ALA A 81 10.04 -2.33 3.71
C ALA A 81 9.29 -1.03 4.03
N VAL A 82 9.48 -0.48 5.24
CA VAL A 82 8.90 0.82 5.63
C VAL A 82 9.42 1.96 4.77
N CYS A 83 10.74 2.05 4.59
CA CYS A 83 11.36 3.05 3.73
C CYS A 83 10.88 2.92 2.27
N SER A 84 10.75 1.69 1.77
CA SER A 84 10.24 1.42 0.42
C SER A 84 8.83 1.98 0.22
N MET A 85 7.94 1.80 1.20
CA MET A 85 6.57 2.34 1.12
C MET A 85 6.53 3.87 1.27
N LEU A 86 7.38 4.42 2.14
CA LEU A 86 7.55 5.87 2.29
C LEU A 86 8.12 6.52 1.02
N LEU A 87 8.86 5.79 0.19
CA LEU A 87 9.32 6.24 -1.13
C LEU A 87 8.25 6.03 -2.21
N PHE A 88 7.58 4.88 -2.19
CA PHE A 88 6.59 4.51 -3.20
C PHE A 88 5.45 5.51 -3.28
N TYR A 89 4.76 5.77 -2.16
CA TYR A 89 3.53 6.55 -2.18
C TYR A 89 3.72 8.01 -2.62
N PRO A 90 4.75 8.76 -2.17
CA PRO A 90 4.99 10.11 -2.67
C PRO A 90 5.22 10.17 -4.19
N VAL A 91 6.03 9.25 -4.74
CA VAL A 91 6.28 9.17 -6.19
C VAL A 91 4.97 8.82 -6.92
N TYR A 92 4.26 7.81 -6.41
CA TYR A 92 3.02 7.34 -6.98
C TYR A 92 1.95 8.45 -7.06
N ILE A 93 1.79 9.20 -5.96
CA ILE A 93 0.86 10.33 -5.87
C ILE A 93 1.31 11.48 -6.77
N ALA A 94 2.61 11.78 -6.82
CA ALA A 94 3.14 12.86 -7.65
C ALA A 94 2.90 12.59 -9.14
N VAL A 95 3.24 11.37 -9.61
CA VAL A 95 3.00 10.93 -10.99
C VAL A 95 1.51 10.92 -11.31
N LEU A 96 0.68 10.34 -10.43
CA LEU A 96 -0.77 10.33 -10.65
C LEU A 96 -1.34 11.74 -10.69
N ARG A 97 -0.98 12.60 -9.74
CA ARG A 97 -1.47 13.98 -9.72
C ARG A 97 -1.09 14.73 -11.00
N TRP A 98 0.13 14.56 -11.47
CA TRP A 98 0.58 15.13 -12.73
C TRP A 98 -0.21 14.57 -13.92
N TRP A 99 -0.41 13.24 -13.97
CA TRP A 99 -1.17 12.59 -15.03
C TRP A 99 -2.61 13.10 -15.05
N MET A 100 -3.32 13.03 -13.92
CA MET A 100 -4.73 13.41 -13.80
C MET A 100 -4.99 14.88 -14.12
N ARG A 101 -4.02 15.78 -13.96
CA ARG A 101 -4.15 17.20 -14.31
C ARG A 101 -4.13 17.49 -15.81
N ARG A 102 -3.64 16.56 -16.64
CA ARG A 102 -3.55 16.79 -18.09
C ARG A 102 -4.93 17.00 -18.70
N GLY A 103 -5.05 18.00 -19.57
CA GLY A 103 -6.32 18.37 -20.21
C GLY A 103 -7.38 18.85 -19.23
N GLU A 104 -6.97 19.50 -18.12
CA GLU A 104 -7.85 20.14 -17.13
C GLU A 104 -8.91 19.18 -16.53
N ARG A 105 -8.55 17.90 -16.45
CA ARG A 105 -9.43 16.84 -15.96
C ARG A 105 -9.55 16.88 -14.43
N TYR A 106 -8.45 17.16 -13.76
CA TYR A 106 -8.36 17.26 -12.31
C TYR A 106 -7.90 18.66 -11.90
N ASP A 107 -8.69 19.33 -11.06
CA ASP A 107 -8.43 20.67 -10.53
C ASP A 107 -7.49 20.67 -9.31
N GLY A 108 -7.15 19.50 -8.78
CA GLY A 108 -6.34 19.36 -7.58
C GLY A 108 -7.12 19.35 -6.26
N ARG A 109 -8.45 19.45 -6.29
CA ARG A 109 -9.29 19.44 -5.09
C ARG A 109 -9.57 18.02 -4.62
N GLY A 110 -9.73 17.85 -3.31
CA GLY A 110 -9.93 16.54 -2.70
C GLY A 110 -8.62 15.81 -2.39
N SER A 111 -8.71 14.84 -1.48
CA SER A 111 -7.54 14.11 -0.99
C SER A 111 -7.23 12.90 -1.87
N LEU A 112 -6.39 13.11 -2.90
CA LEU A 112 -5.89 12.01 -3.74
C LEU A 112 -5.16 10.94 -2.90
N PHE A 113 -4.42 11.35 -1.86
CA PHE A 113 -3.75 10.42 -0.96
C PHE A 113 -4.75 9.48 -0.26
N ASN A 114 -5.78 10.05 0.37
CA ASN A 114 -6.78 9.26 1.08
C ASN A 114 -7.56 8.34 0.14
N LEU A 115 -7.87 8.81 -1.07
CA LEU A 115 -8.51 8.00 -2.11
C LEU A 115 -7.67 6.78 -2.45
N LEU A 116 -6.38 6.96 -2.73
CA LEU A 116 -5.48 5.88 -3.14
C LEU A 116 -5.22 4.88 -2.02
N ILE A 117 -5.04 5.36 -0.78
CA ILE A 117 -4.89 4.44 0.36
C ILE A 117 -6.20 3.68 0.61
N SER A 118 -7.36 4.34 0.52
CA SER A 118 -8.65 3.67 0.68
C SER A 118 -8.90 2.64 -0.42
N SER A 119 -8.54 2.92 -1.67
CA SER A 119 -8.76 1.98 -2.78
C SER A 119 -7.95 0.70 -2.62
N GLN A 120 -6.84 0.74 -1.88
CA GLN A 120 -5.95 -0.40 -1.68
C GLN A 120 -6.11 -1.06 -0.31
N LEU A 121 -6.60 -0.37 0.72
CA LEU A 121 -6.56 -0.83 2.10
C LEU A 121 -7.10 -2.26 2.32
N VAL A 122 -8.34 -2.54 1.93
CA VAL A 122 -8.94 -3.87 2.10
C VAL A 122 -8.26 -4.91 1.21
N LEU A 123 -7.83 -4.54 -0.01
CA LEU A 123 -7.05 -5.43 -0.89
C LEU A 123 -5.72 -5.83 -0.25
N THR A 124 -5.00 -4.87 0.31
CA THR A 124 -3.74 -5.10 1.02
C THR A 124 -3.95 -5.99 2.25
N ALA A 125 -5.05 -5.80 2.99
CA ALA A 125 -5.39 -6.67 4.11
C ALA A 125 -5.64 -8.12 3.66
N PHE A 126 -6.36 -8.33 2.56
CA PHE A 126 -6.56 -9.66 1.97
C PHE A 126 -5.23 -10.28 1.54
N TYR A 127 -4.37 -9.51 0.87
CA TYR A 127 -3.05 -9.97 0.44
C TYR A 127 -2.21 -10.45 1.64
N ILE A 128 -2.11 -9.64 2.71
CA ILE A 128 -1.36 -9.98 3.92
C ILE A 128 -1.93 -11.22 4.61
N ALA A 129 -3.26 -11.27 4.79
CA ALA A 129 -3.92 -12.39 5.46
C ALA A 129 -3.71 -13.70 4.69
N ALA A 130 -3.79 -13.63 3.37
CA ALA A 130 -3.68 -14.79 2.52
C ALA A 130 -2.21 -15.25 2.40
N ASP A 131 -1.23 -14.34 2.38
CA ASP A 131 0.20 -14.69 2.50
C ASP A 131 0.50 -15.34 3.86
N ALA A 132 0.00 -14.77 4.96
CA ALA A 132 0.17 -15.34 6.29
C ALA A 132 -0.38 -16.77 6.38
N THR A 133 -1.51 -17.04 5.74
CA THR A 133 -2.25 -18.31 5.82
C THR A 133 -1.68 -19.38 4.88
N PHE A 134 -1.51 -19.06 3.60
CA PHE A 134 -1.15 -20.04 2.57
C PHE A 134 0.35 -20.12 2.32
N GLY A 135 1.07 -19.07 2.70
CA GLY A 135 2.47 -19.18 2.98
C GLY A 135 3.46 -19.18 1.87
N LEU A 136 3.02 -18.71 0.73
CA LEU A 136 3.73 -18.16 -0.39
C LEU A 136 2.57 -17.76 -1.27
N PHE A 137 2.26 -16.47 -1.42
CA PHE A 137 1.38 -16.09 -2.53
C PHE A 137 2.15 -16.42 -3.81
N PRO A 138 1.83 -17.52 -4.53
CA PRO A 138 2.56 -17.88 -5.74
C PRO A 138 2.43 -16.73 -6.74
N VAL A 139 3.43 -16.55 -7.60
CA VAL A 139 3.42 -15.56 -8.70
C VAL A 139 2.10 -15.61 -9.50
N PHE A 140 1.45 -16.77 -9.58
CA PHE A 140 0.17 -16.96 -10.25
C PHE A 140 -1.02 -16.22 -9.62
N TYR A 141 -1.00 -15.94 -8.30
CA TYR A 141 -2.06 -15.18 -7.64
C TYR A 141 -1.72 -13.68 -7.52
N SER A 142 -0.44 -13.31 -7.62
CA SER A 142 -0.03 -11.91 -7.62
C SER A 142 -0.45 -11.18 -8.90
N ILE A 143 -0.54 -11.88 -10.05
CA ILE A 143 -1.00 -11.29 -11.32
C ILE A 143 -2.50 -10.91 -11.26
N PRO A 144 -3.45 -11.83 -10.95
CA PRO A 144 -4.86 -11.47 -10.81
C PRO A 144 -5.09 -10.38 -9.76
N TYR A 145 -4.41 -10.47 -8.61
CA TYR A 145 -4.46 -9.44 -7.57
C TYR A 145 -4.02 -8.08 -8.11
N SER A 146 -2.89 -8.02 -8.82
CA SER A 146 -2.36 -6.76 -9.35
C SER A 146 -3.28 -6.15 -10.40
N LEU A 147 -3.82 -6.95 -11.31
CA LEU A 147 -4.79 -6.49 -12.31
C LEU A 147 -6.05 -5.92 -11.65
N TYR A 148 -6.56 -6.61 -10.63
CA TYR A 148 -7.72 -6.14 -9.89
C TYR A 148 -7.42 -4.89 -9.06
N ALA A 149 -6.26 -4.78 -8.43
CA ALA A 149 -5.83 -3.60 -7.70
C ALA A 149 -5.70 -2.37 -8.62
N ILE A 150 -5.19 -2.55 -9.84
CA ILE A 150 -5.14 -1.52 -10.88
C ILE A 150 -6.56 -1.09 -11.26
N LEU A 151 -7.47 -2.06 -11.48
CA LEU A 151 -8.86 -1.79 -11.83
C LEU A 151 -9.59 -1.03 -10.73
N VAL A 152 -9.47 -1.46 -9.47
CA VAL A 152 -10.09 -0.81 -8.30
C VAL A 152 -9.61 0.63 -8.16
N THR A 153 -8.31 0.87 -8.30
CA THR A 153 -7.76 2.24 -8.22
C THR A 153 -8.16 3.10 -9.41
N GLY A 154 -8.12 2.56 -10.63
CA GLY A 154 -8.59 3.25 -11.83
C GLY A 154 -10.07 3.62 -11.74
N ASN A 155 -10.89 2.70 -11.23
CA ASN A 155 -12.32 2.93 -11.01
C ASN A 155 -12.56 3.99 -9.91
N ALA A 156 -11.81 3.95 -8.80
CA ALA A 156 -11.87 4.96 -7.75
C ALA A 156 -11.54 6.36 -8.30
N LEU A 157 -10.48 6.48 -9.11
CA LEU A 157 -10.09 7.73 -9.75
C LEU A 157 -11.15 8.24 -10.73
N SER A 158 -11.67 7.39 -11.61
CA SER A 158 -12.73 7.80 -12.55
C SER A 158 -14.07 8.12 -11.87
N GLY A 159 -14.33 7.55 -10.70
CA GLY A 159 -15.47 7.89 -9.86
C GLY A 159 -15.32 9.24 -9.17
N ALA A 160 -14.11 9.56 -8.70
CA ALA A 160 -13.84 10.80 -7.97
C ALA A 160 -13.56 12.01 -8.88
N ILE A 161 -13.06 11.77 -10.10
CA ILE A 161 -12.67 12.80 -11.07
C ILE A 161 -13.59 12.68 -12.29
N PRO A 162 -14.69 13.47 -12.38
CA PRO A 162 -15.73 13.29 -13.40
C PRO A 162 -15.24 13.36 -14.85
N LYS A 163 -14.19 14.16 -15.11
CA LYS A 163 -13.62 14.33 -16.45
C LYS A 163 -12.61 13.24 -16.84
N ALA A 164 -12.30 12.31 -15.94
CA ALA A 164 -11.36 11.22 -16.19
C ALA A 164 -12.12 9.92 -16.49
N THR A 165 -11.93 9.38 -17.69
CA THR A 165 -12.49 8.07 -18.04
C THR A 165 -11.77 6.95 -17.28
N LEU A 166 -12.41 5.78 -17.18
CA LEU A 166 -11.81 4.60 -16.55
C LEU A 166 -10.49 4.21 -17.24
N GLY A 167 -10.48 4.10 -18.57
CA GLY A 167 -9.28 3.75 -19.33
C GLY A 167 -8.14 4.75 -19.11
N TYR A 168 -8.45 6.05 -19.07
CA TYR A 168 -7.47 7.09 -18.77
C TYR A 168 -6.90 6.98 -17.34
N SER A 169 -7.76 6.65 -16.38
CA SER A 169 -7.38 6.46 -14.99
C SER A 169 -6.52 5.21 -14.80
N ILE A 170 -6.86 4.09 -15.45
CA ILE A 170 -6.07 2.86 -15.47
C ILE A 170 -4.68 3.12 -16.06
N ALA A 171 -4.59 3.83 -17.19
CA ALA A 171 -3.31 4.19 -17.78
C ALA A 171 -2.43 5.00 -16.81
N GLY A 172 -3.02 5.97 -16.12
CA GLY A 172 -2.33 6.73 -15.08
C GLY A 172 -1.82 5.87 -13.93
N VAL A 173 -2.66 4.95 -13.44
CA VAL A 173 -2.30 3.98 -12.39
C VAL A 173 -1.13 3.11 -12.83
N VAL A 174 -1.16 2.56 -14.04
CA VAL A 174 -0.07 1.71 -14.58
C VAL A 174 1.23 2.50 -14.67
N ILE A 175 1.21 3.71 -15.24
CA ILE A 175 2.40 4.57 -15.36
C ILE A 175 2.96 4.91 -13.98
N ALA A 176 2.11 5.32 -13.04
CA ALA A 176 2.53 5.64 -11.69
C ALA A 176 3.10 4.42 -10.95
N THR A 177 2.49 3.25 -11.11
CA THR A 177 2.99 2.00 -10.50
C THR A 177 4.36 1.67 -11.06
N ILE A 178 4.56 1.69 -12.38
CA ILE A 178 5.86 1.38 -13.01
C ILE A 178 6.94 2.33 -12.49
N LEU A 179 6.72 3.65 -12.54
CA LEU A 179 7.72 4.62 -12.11
C LEU A 179 8.03 4.52 -10.62
N SER A 180 7.03 4.29 -9.78
CA SER A 180 7.22 4.18 -8.33
C SER A 180 7.95 2.88 -7.97
N THR A 181 7.62 1.77 -8.64
CA THR A 181 8.32 0.50 -8.48
C THR A 181 9.77 0.61 -8.92
N LEU A 182 10.08 1.33 -10.02
CA LEU A 182 11.46 1.56 -10.43
C LEU A 182 12.25 2.32 -9.36
N VAL A 183 11.68 3.36 -8.75
CA VAL A 183 12.35 4.09 -7.65
C VAL A 183 12.61 3.18 -6.46
N VAL A 184 11.62 2.40 -6.03
CA VAL A 184 11.76 1.45 -4.92
C VAL A 184 12.78 0.36 -5.24
N PHE A 185 12.77 -0.16 -6.45
CA PHE A 185 13.72 -1.19 -6.89
C PHE A 185 15.16 -0.69 -6.86
N ASN A 186 15.42 0.53 -7.34
CA ASN A 186 16.74 1.16 -7.26
C ASN A 186 17.17 1.40 -5.80
N PHE A 187 16.25 1.84 -4.94
CA PHE A 187 16.51 1.98 -3.51
C PHE A 187 16.88 0.64 -2.86
N GLN A 188 16.15 -0.44 -3.17
CA GLN A 188 16.43 -1.78 -2.64
C GLN A 188 17.79 -2.32 -3.11
N ILE A 189 18.16 -2.11 -4.37
CA ILE A 189 19.50 -2.45 -4.88
C ILE A 189 20.58 -1.69 -4.10
N LEU A 190 20.40 -0.38 -3.88
CA LEU A 190 21.37 0.42 -3.13
C LEU A 190 21.53 -0.10 -1.69
N MET A 191 20.43 -0.45 -1.02
CA MET A 191 20.46 -1.03 0.32
C MET A 191 21.19 -2.38 0.34
N LEU A 192 20.92 -3.25 -0.64
CA LEU A 192 21.59 -4.55 -0.76
C LEU A 192 23.10 -4.39 -0.99
N VAL A 193 23.50 -3.46 -1.86
CA VAL A 193 24.91 -3.15 -2.13
C VAL A 193 25.59 -2.59 -0.87
N ALA A 194 24.93 -1.69 -0.14
CA ALA A 194 25.44 -1.14 1.10
C ALA A 194 25.62 -2.23 2.19
N GLU A 195 24.67 -3.14 2.32
CA GLU A 195 24.75 -4.27 3.24
C GLU A 195 25.91 -5.20 2.88
N TYR A 196 26.08 -5.53 1.59
CA TYR A 196 27.20 -6.32 1.12
C TYR A 196 28.56 -5.69 1.47
N PHE A 197 28.73 -4.38 1.27
CA PHE A 197 29.97 -3.68 1.66
C PHE A 197 30.17 -3.63 3.18
N ALA A 198 29.10 -3.47 3.96
CA ALA A 198 29.18 -3.47 5.42
C ALA A 198 29.66 -4.83 5.97
N LEU A 199 29.25 -5.94 5.33
CA LEU A 199 29.70 -7.29 5.68
C LEU A 199 31.15 -7.58 5.29
N LEU A 200 31.70 -6.86 4.31
CA LEU A 200 33.08 -7.01 3.86
C LEU A 200 34.10 -6.18 4.66
N GLN A 201 33.65 -5.22 5.49
CA GLN A 201 34.57 -4.46 6.31
C GLN A 201 35.14 -5.35 7.43
N PRO A 202 36.47 -5.45 7.60
CA PRO A 202 37.05 -6.20 8.71
C PRO A 202 36.59 -5.58 10.03
N VAL A 203 36.17 -6.42 10.98
CA VAL A 203 35.92 -5.99 12.36
C VAL A 203 37.24 -5.48 12.92
N VAL A 204 37.46 -4.16 12.87
CA VAL A 204 38.58 -3.53 13.57
C VAL A 204 38.25 -3.67 15.06
N ALA A 205 38.90 -4.64 15.71
CA ALA A 205 38.78 -4.81 17.14
C ALA A 205 39.26 -3.51 17.83
N PRO A 206 38.49 -2.94 18.77
CA PRO A 206 38.98 -1.81 19.55
C PRO A 206 40.21 -2.27 20.37
N SER A 207 41.33 -1.59 20.15
CA SER A 207 42.60 -1.72 20.88
C SER A 207 42.52 -1.21 22.31
#